data_AF-A0A7C3BPN5-F1
#
_entry.id   AF-A0A7C3BPN5-F1
#
_cell.length_a   1.000
_cell.length_b   1.000
_cell.length_c   1.000
_cell.angle_alpha   90.00
_cell.angle_beta   90.00
_cell.angle_gamma   90.00
#
_symmetry.space_group_name_H-M   'P 1'
#
loop_
_entity.id
_entity.type
_entity.pdbx_description
1 polymer ?
#
loop_
_entity_poly.entity_id
_entity_poly.type
_entity_poly.pdbx_seq_one_letter_code
_entity_poly.pdbx_strand_id
1 'polypeptide(L)'
;MSILKHIQEMTIDNGSKIVLLLLDGLGGLPMEAGGLTALEAASTPNMDALTAKASLGLSTVVSPGFSPGSGPGHLALFGYDPLEHEIGRGVLE
;
A
#
# COMPACT_ATOMS: atom_id res chain seq x y z
N MET A 1 -18.45 -5.34 -17.88
CA MET A 1 -18.61 -4.04 -17.19
C MET A 1 -17.55 -4.02 -16.10
N SER A 2 -16.64 -3.03 -16.08
CA SER A 2 -15.50 -3.01 -15.14
C SER A 2 -16.00 -2.90 -13.69
N ILE A 3 -15.40 -3.64 -12.75
CA ILE A 3 -15.73 -3.60 -11.32
C ILE A 3 -15.65 -2.18 -10.74
N LEU A 4 -14.75 -1.35 -11.27
CA LEU A 4 -14.61 0.06 -10.90
C LEU A 4 -15.89 0.85 -11.19
N LYS A 5 -16.58 0.54 -12.29
CA LYS A 5 -17.83 1.21 -12.66
C LYS A 5 -18.95 0.91 -11.65
N HIS A 6 -19.05 -0.33 -11.19
CA HIS A 6 -20.02 -0.69 -10.15
C HIS A 6 -19.69 -0.05 -8.80
N ILE A 7 -18.40 0.01 -8.42
CA ILE A 7 -17.98 0.71 -7.20
C ILE A 7 -18.37 2.19 -7.28
N GLN A 8 -18.14 2.85 -8.42
CA GLN A 8 -18.53 4.24 -8.63
C GLN A 8 -20.05 4.44 -8.52
N GLU A 9 -20.85 3.57 -9.12
CA GLU A 9 -22.32 3.60 -9.04
C GLU A 9 -22.85 3.44 -7.60
N MET A 10 -22.10 2.74 -6.74
CA MET A 10 -22.43 2.53 -5.32
C MET A 10 -21.80 3.57 -4.37
N THR A 11 -20.97 4.48 -4.87
CA THR A 11 -20.25 5.45 -4.03
C THR A 11 -21.14 6.67 -3.74
N ILE A 12 -21.19 7.08 -2.47
CA ILE A 12 -21.88 8.31 -2.03
C ILE A 12 -20.83 9.34 -1.64
N ASP A 13 -20.84 10.50 -2.29
CA ASP A 13 -20.02 11.63 -1.86
C ASP A 13 -20.56 12.21 -0.55
N ASN A 14 -19.71 12.26 0.46
CA ASN A 14 -19.99 12.82 1.78
C ASN A 14 -19.09 14.04 2.09
N GLY A 15 -18.39 14.57 1.09
CA GLY A 15 -17.49 15.72 1.23
C GLY A 15 -16.15 15.42 1.90
N SER A 16 -15.91 14.16 2.31
CA SER A 16 -14.66 13.76 2.96
C SER A 16 -13.46 13.82 2.01
N LYS A 17 -12.27 13.68 2.57
CA LYS A 17 -10.99 13.67 1.85
C LYS A 17 -10.28 12.36 2.15
N ILE A 18 -9.60 11.83 1.14
CA ILE A 18 -8.78 10.63 1.26
C ILE A 18 -7.34 11.07 1.51
N VAL A 19 -6.69 10.47 2.50
CA VAL A 19 -5.27 10.60 2.76
C VAL A 19 -4.63 9.23 2.56
N LEU A 20 -3.73 9.12 1.59
CA LEU A 20 -2.88 7.94 1.39
C LEU A 20 -1.50 8.22 2.00
N LEU A 21 -1.17 7.54 3.09
CA LEU A 21 0.15 7.59 3.71
C LEU A 21 0.91 6.31 3.38
N LEU A 22 1.97 6.44 2.59
CA LEU A 22 2.88 5.35 2.27
C LEU A 22 4.16 5.47 3.12
N LEU A 23 4.49 4.42 3.86
CA LEU A 23 5.76 4.30 4.57
C LEU A 23 6.68 3.40 3.74
N ASP A 24 7.70 3.98 3.11
CA ASP A 24 8.59 3.27 2.20
C ASP A 24 9.40 2.20 2.96
N GLY A 25 9.50 1.00 2.38
CA GLY A 25 10.23 -0.12 2.96
C GLY A 25 9.75 -0.59 4.35
N LEU A 26 8.51 -0.30 4.75
CA LEU A 26 8.00 -0.62 6.09
C LEU A 26 7.95 -2.13 6.38
N GLY A 27 7.59 -2.93 5.37
CA GLY A 27 7.48 -4.38 5.51
C GLY A 27 8.85 -5.01 5.77
N GLY A 28 8.92 -5.94 6.72
CA GLY A 28 10.16 -6.60 7.10
C GLY A 28 9.93 -7.95 7.76
N LEU A 29 11.02 -8.66 7.98
CA LEU A 29 11.05 -9.91 8.73
C LEU A 29 11.73 -9.69 10.09
N PRO A 30 11.41 -10.52 11.10
CA PRO A 30 12.15 -10.49 12.35
C PRO A 30 13.61 -10.88 12.13
N MET A 31 14.51 -10.31 12.94
CA MET A 31 15.94 -10.61 12.87
C MET A 31 16.26 -12.05 13.31
N GLU A 32 15.46 -12.58 14.23
CA GLU A 32 15.57 -13.95 14.75
C GLU A 32 14.23 -14.68 14.58
N ALA A 33 14.27 -16.00 14.46
CA ALA A 33 13.06 -16.81 14.33
C ALA A 33 12.16 -16.66 15.56
N GLY A 34 10.91 -16.25 15.34
CA GLY A 34 9.93 -16.01 16.41
C GLY A 34 10.06 -14.64 17.09
N GLY A 35 10.99 -13.79 16.67
CA GLY A 35 11.09 -12.42 17.11
C GLY A 35 10.06 -11.49 16.48
N LEU A 36 10.13 -10.21 16.86
CA LEU A 36 9.31 -9.13 16.28
C LEU A 36 9.96 -8.57 15.01
N THR A 37 9.14 -8.14 14.07
CA THR A 37 9.57 -7.26 12.98
C THR A 37 9.99 -5.88 13.53
N ALA A 38 10.71 -5.10 12.72
CA ALA A 38 11.12 -3.74 13.12
C ALA A 38 9.92 -2.84 13.46
N LEU A 39 8.79 -2.99 12.74
CA LEU A 39 7.56 -2.24 13.01
C LEU A 39 6.92 -2.68 14.34
N GLU A 40 6.84 -3.98 14.61
CA GLU A 40 6.27 -4.49 15.86
C GLU A 40 7.12 -4.15 17.10
N ALA A 41 8.44 -4.01 16.93
CA ALA A 41 9.35 -3.61 18.00
C ALA A 41 9.35 -2.09 18.25
N ALA A 42 8.89 -1.29 17.29
CA ALA A 42 8.88 0.17 17.40
C ALA A 42 7.74 0.67 18.31
N SER A 43 7.97 1.77 19.02
CA SER A 43 6.91 2.45 19.76
C SER A 43 6.08 3.31 18.81
N THR A 44 4.89 2.82 18.43
CA THR A 44 4.02 3.46 17.42
C THR A 44 2.62 3.82 17.95
N PRO A 45 2.49 4.55 19.08
CA PRO A 45 1.20 4.75 19.76
C PRO A 45 0.10 5.37 18.88
N ASN A 46 0.47 6.25 17.95
CA ASN A 46 -0.49 6.86 17.01
C ASN A 46 -0.98 5.88 15.95
N MET A 47 -0.11 5.00 15.46
CA MET A 47 -0.47 3.97 14.50
C MET A 47 -1.34 2.91 15.19
N ASP A 48 -0.96 2.50 16.40
CA ASP A 48 -1.70 1.51 17.20
C ASP A 48 -3.12 2.00 17.52
N ALA A 49 -3.26 3.29 17.89
CA ALA A 49 -4.56 3.91 18.13
C ALA A 49 -5.41 4.04 16.85
N LEU A 50 -4.77 4.20 15.68
CA LEU A 50 -5.46 4.23 14.40
C LEU A 50 -5.94 2.84 13.98
N THR A 51 -5.08 1.83 14.10
CA THR A 51 -5.37 0.45 13.68
C THR A 51 -6.45 -0.20 14.54
N ALA A 52 -6.55 0.15 15.82
CA ALA A 52 -7.60 -0.34 16.73
C ALA A 52 -9.03 -0.01 16.29
N LYS A 53 -9.22 0.99 15.42
CA LYS A 53 -10.52 1.44 14.89
C LYS A 53 -10.61 1.37 13.37
N ALA A 54 -9.65 0.72 12.71
CA ALA A 54 -9.56 0.63 11.25
C ALA A 54 -9.80 -0.80 10.76
N SER A 55 -10.00 -0.94 9.45
CA SER A 55 -9.90 -2.24 8.77
C SER A 55 -8.45 -2.47 8.36
N LEU A 56 -7.90 -3.64 8.71
CA LEU A 56 -6.53 -4.02 8.40
C LEU A 56 -6.49 -5.07 7.30
N GLY A 57 -5.36 -5.14 6.60
CA GLY A 57 -5.13 -6.10 5.53
C GLY A 57 -3.69 -6.09 5.07
N LEU A 58 -3.34 -7.05 4.21
CA LEU A 58 -2.06 -7.13 3.53
C LEU A 58 -2.22 -6.67 2.09
N SER A 59 -1.31 -5.83 1.62
CA SER A 59 -1.28 -5.39 0.23
C SER A 59 -0.17 -6.09 -0.54
N THR A 60 -0.50 -6.65 -1.69
CA THR A 60 0.49 -7.15 -2.66
C THR A 60 0.60 -6.12 -3.78
N VAL A 61 1.74 -5.44 -3.87
CA VAL A 61 1.92 -4.31 -4.80
C VAL A 61 2.00 -4.78 -6.27
N VAL A 62 2.68 -5.90 -6.53
CA VAL A 62 2.80 -6.46 -7.89
C VAL A 62 2.38 -7.92 -7.91
N SER A 63 3.12 -8.79 -7.23
CA SER A 63 2.84 -10.23 -7.16
C SER A 63 3.58 -10.84 -5.97
N PRO A 64 3.11 -11.95 -5.38
CA PRO A 64 3.84 -12.64 -4.32
C PRO A 64 5.27 -13.01 -4.75
N GLY A 65 6.25 -12.67 -3.92
CA GLY A 65 7.67 -12.92 -4.19
C GLY A 65 8.32 -11.92 -5.16
N PHE A 66 7.61 -10.90 -5.63
CA PHE A 66 8.18 -9.84 -6.46
C PHE A 66 8.55 -8.62 -5.60
N SER A 67 9.80 -8.16 -5.71
CA SER A 67 10.28 -6.94 -5.04
C SER A 67 10.37 -5.80 -6.06
N PRO A 68 9.30 -4.98 -6.21
CA PRO A 68 9.32 -3.88 -7.17
C PRO A 68 10.27 -2.77 -6.74
N GLY A 69 10.87 -2.08 -7.72
CA GLY A 69 11.46 -0.76 -7.48
C GLY A 69 10.39 0.28 -7.17
N SER A 70 10.80 1.44 -6.65
CA SER A 70 9.89 2.52 -6.22
C SER A 70 8.93 2.98 -7.33
N GLY A 71 9.40 3.14 -8.56
CA GLY A 71 8.57 3.59 -9.70
C GLY A 71 7.34 2.70 -9.95
N PRO A 72 7.54 1.42 -10.35
CA PRO A 72 6.44 0.48 -10.54
C PRO A 72 5.55 0.31 -9.30
N GLY A 73 6.15 0.36 -8.09
CA GLY A 73 5.40 0.26 -6.84
C GLY A 73 4.40 1.40 -6.62
N HIS A 74 4.80 2.64 -6.92
CA HIS A 74 3.90 3.79 -6.81
C HIS A 74 2.78 3.76 -7.86
N LEU A 75 3.08 3.34 -9.10
CA LEU A 75 2.06 3.23 -10.14
C LEU A 75 0.94 2.25 -9.76
N ALA A 76 1.32 1.09 -9.23
CA ALA A 76 0.39 0.09 -8.74
C ALA A 76 -0.53 0.62 -7.63
N LEU A 77 0.00 1.43 -6.70
CA LEU A 77 -0.79 2.05 -5.63
C LEU A 77 -1.85 3.03 -6.14
N PHE A 78 -1.62 3.66 -7.29
CA PHE A 78 -2.58 4.55 -7.93
C PHE A 78 -3.53 3.83 -8.91
N GLY A 79 -3.46 2.50 -8.98
CA GLY A 79 -4.36 1.67 -9.78
C GLY A 79 -3.91 1.44 -11.23
N TYR A 80 -2.67 1.77 -11.57
CA TYR A 80 -2.08 1.41 -12.86
C TYR A 80 -1.47 0.03 -12.80
N ASP A 81 -1.66 -0.80 -13.82
CA ASP A 81 -0.94 -2.07 -13.92
C ASP A 81 0.53 -1.78 -14.29
N PRO A 82 1.50 -2.08 -13.40
CA PRO A 82 2.90 -1.80 -13.65
C PRO A 82 3.53 -2.71 -14.72
N LEU A 83 2.88 -3.82 -15.09
CA LEU A 83 3.31 -4.70 -16.18
C LEU A 83 2.86 -4.18 -17.54
N GLU A 84 1.71 -3.50 -17.60
CA GLU A 84 1.23 -2.84 -18.82
C GLU A 84 1.86 -1.45 -19.02
N HIS A 85 2.14 -0.74 -17.93
CA HIS A 85 2.62 0.64 -17.93
C HIS A 85 4.06 0.71 -17.44
N GLU A 86 4.99 0.20 -18.25
CA GLU A 86 6.41 0.25 -17.95
C GLU A 86 6.95 1.68 -18.15
N ILE A 87 7.06 2.43 -17.06
CA ILE A 87 7.64 3.77 -17.06
C ILE A 87 9.09 3.67 -16.57
N GLY A 88 10.03 4.03 -17.45
CA GLY A 88 11.44 4.09 -17.10
C GLY A 88 11.71 5.14 -16.00
N ARG A 89 12.67 4.86 -15.12
CA ARG A 89 12.97 5.70 -13.95
C ARG A 89 13.25 7.17 -14.30
N GLY A 90 13.92 7.45 -15.41
CA GLY A 90 14.23 8.82 -15.86
C GLY A 90 13.03 9.63 -16.37
N VAL A 91 11.84 9.02 -16.50
CA VAL A 91 10.59 9.76 -16.79
C VAL A 91 9.87 10.15 -15.50
N LEU A 92 10.17 9.47 -14.38
CA LEU A 92 9.57 9.71 -13.06
C LEU A 92 10.37 10.71 -12.21
N GLU A 93 11.63 10.98 -12.57
CA GLU A 93 12.58 11.90 -11.90
C GLU A 93 12.90 13.10 -12.81
#